data_AF-A0A1D8RXX6-F1
#
_entry.id   AF-A0A1D8RXX6-F1
#
_cell.length_a   1.000
_cell.length_b   1.000
_cell.length_c   1.000
_cell.angle_alpha   90.00
_cell.angle_beta   90.00
_cell.angle_gamma   90.00
#
_symmetry.space_group_name_H-M   'P 1'
#
loop_
_entity.id
_entity.type
_entity.pdbx_description
1 polymer ?
#
loop_
_entity_poly.entity_id
_entity_poly.type
_entity_poly.pdbx_seq_one_letter_code
_entity_poly.pdbx_strand_id
1 'polypeptide(L)'
;MSSNKETPIKTIGFVFLVCLVCAALVSVAAISLKPLQQANKLLDKQTKILEASGLLEKAGTDIVGTYNKYVVAKMIDLDSGKIIEGNTDIFDERADARNAAKSSKLTNDTAGINRRANRAVVYLVNNEQGQLNTLVLPIVGSGLWDLMYGYIGLAPDLNTVRSLIYSDLKETPGLGAEVLNPKWKALWPGKKIYNDSDEVAIKVIKGGAKAGDVHGVDALSGATLTSNGVQNTLHFWLGEQGYGPFITKYRSVASEGEMN
;
A
#
# COMPACT_ATOMS: atom_id res chain seq x y z
N MET A 1 -31.66 -10.67 -55.56
CA MET A 1 -31.54 -12.01 -54.95
C MET A 1 -30.62 -11.90 -53.74
N SER A 2 -31.19 -11.96 -52.54
CA SER A 2 -30.41 -11.98 -51.29
C SER A 2 -29.80 -13.38 -51.11
N SER A 3 -28.48 -13.46 -51.09
CA SER A 3 -27.77 -14.72 -50.88
C SER A 3 -27.75 -15.02 -49.38
N ASN A 4 -28.52 -16.00 -48.93
CA ASN A 4 -28.42 -16.58 -47.58
C ASN A 4 -27.05 -17.27 -47.43
N LYS A 5 -26.00 -16.49 -47.15
CA LYS A 5 -24.62 -16.99 -46.99
C LYS A 5 -24.28 -17.45 -45.56
N GLU A 6 -25.08 -17.06 -44.58
CA GLU A 6 -24.93 -17.45 -43.19
C GLU A 6 -25.69 -18.74 -42.91
N THR A 7 -24.97 -19.85 -42.80
CA THR A 7 -25.49 -21.11 -42.27
C THR A 7 -25.04 -21.21 -40.81
N PRO A 8 -25.91 -21.63 -39.86
CA PRO A 8 -25.55 -21.72 -38.43
C PRO A 8 -24.22 -22.46 -38.18
N ILE A 9 -23.91 -23.46 -39.00
CA ILE A 9 -22.65 -24.24 -38.95
C ILE A 9 -21.41 -23.39 -39.26
N LYS A 10 -21.49 -22.47 -40.23
CA LYS A 10 -20.36 -21.58 -40.57
C LYS A 10 -20.11 -20.56 -39.47
N THR A 11 -21.18 -20.03 -38.88
CA THR A 11 -21.08 -19.12 -37.74
C THR A 11 -20.44 -19.83 -36.54
N ILE A 12 -20.85 -21.06 -36.23
CA ILE A 12 -20.23 -21.88 -35.16
C ILE A 12 -18.75 -22.15 -35.45
N GLY A 13 -18.39 -22.52 -36.68
CA GLY A 13 -17.00 -22.75 -37.07
C GLY A 13 -16.13 -21.49 -36.99
N PHE A 14 -16.65 -20.34 -37.40
CA PHE A 14 -15.96 -19.06 -37.29
C PHE A 14 -15.72 -18.67 -35.83
N VAL A 15 -16.75 -18.76 -34.98
CA VAL A 15 -16.63 -18.47 -33.54
C VAL A 15 -15.64 -19.42 -32.89
N PHE A 16 -15.68 -20.71 -33.20
CA PHE A 16 -14.71 -21.68 -32.68
C PHE A 16 -13.27 -21.31 -33.06
N LEU A 17 -13.02 -20.96 -34.32
CA LEU A 17 -11.69 -20.56 -34.78
C LEU A 17 -11.20 -19.29 -34.08
N VAL A 18 -12.06 -18.27 -33.96
CA VAL A 18 -11.71 -17.03 -33.26
C VAL A 18 -11.43 -17.30 -31.78
N CYS A 19 -12.27 -18.10 -31.11
CA CYS A 19 -12.04 -18.50 -29.72
C CYS A 19 -10.71 -19.23 -29.55
N LEU A 20 -10.39 -20.16 -30.46
CA LEU A 20 -9.13 -20.91 -30.42
C LEU A 20 -7.92 -19.99 -30.60
N VAL A 21 -7.96 -19.10 -31.60
CA VAL A 21 -6.89 -18.13 -31.85
C VAL A 21 -6.71 -17.17 -30.67
N CYS A 22 -7.81 -16.61 -30.15
CA CYS A 22 -7.77 -15.71 -29.00
C CYS A 22 -7.23 -16.42 -27.74
N ALA A 23 -7.68 -17.65 -27.47
CA ALA A 23 -7.20 -18.43 -26.33
C ALA A 23 -5.70 -18.74 -26.44
N ALA A 24 -5.22 -19.12 -27.63
CA ALA A 24 -3.80 -19.37 -27.86
C ALA A 24 -2.95 -18.10 -27.65
N LEU A 25 -3.37 -16.97 -28.22
CA LEU A 25 -2.66 -15.68 -28.07
C LEU A 25 -2.60 -15.24 -26.60
N VAL A 26 -3.74 -15.28 -25.88
CA VAL A 26 -3.80 -14.90 -24.46
C VAL A 26 -2.94 -15.82 -23.61
N SER A 27 -2.97 -17.14 -23.84
CA SER A 27 -2.18 -18.10 -23.08
C SER A 27 -0.67 -17.88 -23.28
N VAL A 28 -0.22 -17.70 -24.53
CA VAL A 28 1.20 -17.45 -24.83
C VAL A 28 1.68 -16.15 -24.20
N ALA A 29 0.89 -15.08 -24.32
CA ALA A 29 1.20 -13.80 -23.70
C ALA A 29 1.27 -13.91 -22.18
N ALA A 30 0.28 -14.54 -21.55
CA ALA A 30 0.20 -14.69 -20.10
C ALA A 30 1.38 -15.48 -19.52
N ILE A 31 1.76 -16.61 -20.14
CA ILE A 31 2.84 -17.46 -19.64
C ILE A 31 4.20 -16.78 -19.85
N SER A 32 4.43 -16.17 -21.01
CA SER A 32 5.71 -15.55 -21.35
C SER A 32 5.99 -14.28 -20.55
N LEU A 33 4.98 -13.45 -20.29
CA LEU A 33 5.16 -12.17 -19.58
C LEU A 33 5.12 -12.31 -18.05
N LYS A 34 4.53 -13.38 -17.50
CA LYS A 34 4.33 -13.50 -16.05
C LYS A 34 5.62 -13.37 -15.23
N PRO A 35 6.76 -13.98 -15.60
CA PRO A 35 8.01 -13.80 -14.86
C PRO A 35 8.50 -12.35 -14.86
N LEU A 36 8.43 -11.67 -16.01
CA LEU A 36 8.82 -10.27 -16.13
C LEU A 36 7.90 -9.34 -15.31
N GLN A 37 6.60 -9.62 -15.31
CA GLN A 37 5.64 -8.88 -14.48
C GLN A 37 5.91 -9.07 -12.99
N GLN A 38 6.28 -10.28 -12.56
CA GLN A 38 6.62 -10.56 -11.17
C GLN A 38 7.90 -9.83 -10.76
N ALA A 39 8.94 -9.86 -11.60
CA ALA A 39 10.19 -9.13 -11.37
C ALA A 39 9.95 -7.61 -11.28
N ASN A 40 9.16 -7.04 -12.21
CA ASN A 40 8.85 -5.61 -12.20
C ASN A 40 8.00 -5.21 -10.99
N LYS A 41 7.05 -6.03 -10.55
CA LYS A 41 6.27 -5.79 -9.32
C LYS A 41 7.14 -5.82 -8.07
N LEU A 42 8.09 -6.74 -7.99
CA LEU A 42 9.03 -6.81 -6.88
C LEU A 42 9.94 -5.57 -6.86
N LEU A 43 10.48 -5.21 -8.02
CA LEU A 43 11.33 -4.02 -8.15
C LEU A 43 10.57 -2.74 -7.79
N ASP A 44 9.31 -2.59 -8.25
CA ASP A 44 8.46 -1.46 -7.89
C ASP A 44 8.19 -1.43 -6.38
N LYS A 45 7.84 -2.57 -5.77
CA LYS A 45 7.67 -2.69 -4.32
C LYS A 45 8.91 -2.22 -3.55
N GLN A 46 10.10 -2.69 -3.93
CA GLN A 46 11.36 -2.29 -3.30
C GLN A 46 11.64 -0.79 -3.51
N THR A 47 11.42 -0.28 -4.72
CA THR A 47 11.54 1.14 -5.06
C THR A 47 10.64 1.99 -4.18
N LYS A 48 9.38 1.59 -3.99
CA LYS A 48 8.41 2.31 -3.17
C LYS A 48 8.76 2.25 -1.68
N ILE A 49 9.26 1.13 -1.18
CA ILE A 49 9.72 1.05 0.22
C ILE A 49 10.91 2.01 0.43
N LEU A 50 11.85 2.09 -0.51
CA LEU A 50 12.96 3.04 -0.46
C LEU A 50 12.50 4.50 -0.63
N GLU A 51 11.49 4.76 -1.45
CA GLU A 51 10.85 6.09 -1.56
C GLU A 51 10.21 6.48 -0.22
N ALA A 52 9.48 5.57 0.42
CA ALA A 52 8.83 5.80 1.70
C ALA A 52 9.84 6.02 2.84
N SER A 53 11.03 5.45 2.74
CA SER A 53 12.10 5.62 3.73
C SER A 53 13.07 6.75 3.40
N GLY A 54 12.86 7.52 2.32
CA GLY A 54 13.77 8.59 1.90
C GLY A 54 15.12 8.11 1.38
N LEU A 55 15.25 6.84 0.99
CA LEU A 55 16.48 6.24 0.46
C LEU A 55 16.51 6.12 -1.07
N LEU A 56 15.45 6.54 -1.77
CA LEU A 56 15.36 6.39 -3.23
C LEU A 56 16.50 7.11 -3.98
N GLU A 57 16.83 8.34 -3.61
CA GLU A 57 17.96 9.06 -4.22
C GLU A 57 19.30 8.38 -3.95
N LYS A 58 19.49 7.87 -2.74
CA LYS A 58 20.69 7.11 -2.35
C LYS A 58 20.82 5.81 -3.15
N ALA A 59 19.69 5.17 -3.46
CA ALA A 59 19.66 3.93 -4.23
C ALA A 59 20.10 4.15 -5.68
N GLY A 60 19.73 5.29 -6.29
CA GLY A 60 20.05 5.60 -7.68
C GLY A 60 19.59 4.47 -8.61
N THR A 61 20.55 3.78 -9.23
CA THR A 61 20.28 2.63 -10.11
C THR A 61 20.29 1.27 -9.40
N ASP A 62 20.81 1.19 -8.16
CA ASP A 62 20.92 -0.05 -7.38
C ASP A 62 19.82 -0.14 -6.30
N ILE A 63 18.58 -0.27 -6.76
CA ILE A 63 17.41 -0.45 -5.89
C ILE A 63 17.54 -1.71 -5.04
N VAL A 64 17.91 -2.83 -5.65
CA VAL A 64 17.94 -4.15 -5.00
C VAL A 64 19.04 -4.21 -3.94
N GLY A 65 20.26 -3.75 -4.26
CA GLY A 65 21.37 -3.72 -3.31
C GLY A 65 21.10 -2.80 -2.14
N THR A 66 20.52 -1.61 -2.40
CA THR A 66 20.14 -0.68 -1.34
C THR A 66 19.03 -1.25 -0.44
N TYR A 67 18.01 -1.87 -1.04
CA TYR A 67 16.96 -2.55 -0.29
C TYR A 67 17.54 -3.65 0.62
N ASN A 68 18.35 -4.56 0.06
CA ASN A 68 18.95 -5.66 0.82
C ASN A 68 19.89 -5.19 1.94
N LYS A 69 20.50 -4.01 1.78
CA LYS A 69 21.42 -3.44 2.77
C LYS A 69 20.69 -2.81 3.97
N TYR A 70 19.62 -2.07 3.72
CA TYR A 70 19.00 -1.22 4.76
C TYR A 70 17.64 -1.74 5.25
N VAL A 71 16.96 -2.59 4.48
CA VAL A 71 15.58 -2.99 4.76
C VAL A 71 15.54 -4.39 5.36
N VAL A 72 14.95 -4.49 6.55
CA VAL A 72 14.62 -5.75 7.21
C VAL A 72 13.11 -5.93 7.22
N ALA A 73 12.61 -6.89 6.45
CA ALA A 73 11.19 -7.25 6.45
C ALA A 73 10.87 -8.14 7.65
N LYS A 74 9.77 -7.85 8.36
CA LYS A 74 9.25 -8.69 9.45
C LYS A 74 7.78 -8.96 9.23
N MET A 75 7.37 -10.22 9.38
CA MET A 75 5.96 -10.59 9.39
C MET A 75 5.37 -10.34 10.78
N ILE A 76 4.15 -9.81 10.81
CA ILE A 76 3.42 -9.55 12.06
C ILE A 76 2.04 -10.21 12.02
N ASP A 77 1.54 -10.55 13.19
CA ASP A 77 0.12 -10.83 13.43
C ASP A 77 -0.59 -9.50 13.75
N LEU A 78 -1.61 -9.15 12.98
CA LEU A 78 -2.28 -7.84 13.08
C LEU A 78 -3.15 -7.72 14.34
N ASP A 79 -3.66 -8.82 14.89
CA ASP A 79 -4.50 -8.78 16.09
C ASP A 79 -3.68 -8.59 17.36
N SER A 80 -2.57 -9.33 17.48
CA SER A 80 -1.70 -9.26 18.67
C SER A 80 -0.57 -8.24 18.56
N GLY A 81 -0.29 -7.75 17.35
CA GLY A 81 0.85 -6.88 17.07
C GLY A 81 2.21 -7.55 17.25
N LYS A 82 2.28 -8.89 17.35
CA LYS A 82 3.54 -9.62 17.55
C LYS A 82 4.25 -9.83 16.22
N ILE A 83 5.58 -9.70 16.22
CA ILE A 83 6.42 -10.25 15.16
C ILE A 83 6.33 -11.77 15.22
N ILE A 84 6.11 -12.40 14.07
CA ILE A 84 5.98 -13.84 13.91
C ILE A 84 6.94 -14.35 12.83
N GLU A 85 7.27 -15.63 12.89
CA GLU A 85 8.03 -16.26 11.81
C GLU A 85 7.18 -16.42 10.55
N GLY A 86 7.81 -16.17 9.39
CA GLY A 86 7.17 -16.32 8.09
C GLY A 86 8.07 -15.86 6.96
N ASN A 87 7.84 -16.39 5.76
CA ASN A 87 8.57 -15.97 4.58
C ASN A 87 7.94 -14.66 4.04
N THR A 88 8.65 -13.55 4.22
CA THR A 88 8.23 -12.21 3.79
C THR A 88 8.33 -11.99 2.28
N ASP A 89 9.16 -12.77 1.59
CA ASP A 89 9.44 -12.60 0.16
C ASP A 89 8.30 -13.14 -0.71
N ILE A 90 7.63 -14.20 -0.25
CA ILE A 90 6.49 -14.82 -0.94
C ILE A 90 5.14 -14.34 -0.43
N PHE A 91 5.12 -13.46 0.58
CA PHE A 91 3.89 -12.97 1.18
C PHE A 91 3.15 -12.01 0.24
N ASP A 92 1.88 -12.31 -0.03
CA ASP A 92 0.97 -11.48 -0.81
C ASP A 92 -0.27 -11.14 0.03
N GLU A 93 -0.26 -9.93 0.59
CA GLU A 93 -1.35 -9.42 1.43
C GLU A 93 -2.68 -9.35 0.68
N ARG A 94 -2.65 -9.01 -0.63
CA ARG A 94 -3.87 -8.89 -1.45
C ARG A 94 -4.52 -10.27 -1.66
N ALA A 95 -3.70 -11.30 -1.86
CA ALA A 95 -4.17 -12.66 -1.99
C ALA A 95 -4.72 -13.19 -0.65
N ASP A 96 -4.00 -12.95 0.44
CA ASP A 96 -4.39 -13.40 1.78
C ASP A 96 -5.66 -12.70 2.28
N ALA A 97 -5.85 -11.40 2.01
CA ALA A 97 -7.07 -10.66 2.34
C ALA A 97 -8.34 -11.23 1.66
N ARG A 98 -8.19 -11.87 0.49
CA ARG A 98 -9.31 -12.51 -0.24
C ARG A 98 -9.57 -13.94 0.22
N ASN A 99 -8.66 -14.55 0.96
CA ASN A 99 -8.79 -15.92 1.44
C ASN A 99 -9.43 -15.94 2.83
N ALA A 100 -10.60 -16.56 2.96
CA ALA A 100 -11.36 -16.59 4.21
C ALA A 100 -10.64 -17.27 5.39
N ALA A 101 -9.70 -18.18 5.12
CA ALA A 101 -8.90 -18.85 6.15
C ALA A 101 -7.71 -18.01 6.65
N LYS A 102 -7.36 -16.93 5.93
CA LYS A 102 -6.20 -16.08 6.23
C LYS A 102 -6.57 -14.62 6.49
N SER A 103 -7.86 -14.33 6.53
CA SER A 103 -8.40 -12.98 6.68
C SER A 103 -9.67 -13.00 7.52
N SER A 104 -10.00 -11.85 8.07
CA SER A 104 -11.25 -11.63 8.80
C SER A 104 -12.13 -10.63 8.04
N LYS A 105 -13.44 -10.88 8.03
CA LYS A 105 -14.41 -9.91 7.51
C LYS A 105 -14.53 -8.77 8.52
N LEU A 106 -14.45 -7.54 8.05
CA LEU A 106 -14.55 -6.37 8.90
C LEU A 106 -16.02 -6.09 9.24
N THR A 107 -16.29 -5.86 10.52
CA THR A 107 -17.59 -5.40 11.03
C THR A 107 -17.71 -3.88 10.95
N ASN A 108 -16.64 -3.18 11.30
CA ASN A 108 -16.44 -1.76 11.08
C ASN A 108 -15.36 -1.60 9.99
N ASP A 109 -15.75 -1.21 8.78
CA ASP A 109 -14.87 -1.11 7.62
C ASP A 109 -14.76 0.35 7.15
N THR A 110 -14.07 1.17 7.96
CA THR A 110 -13.89 2.59 7.65
C THR A 110 -13.05 2.80 6.38
N ALA A 111 -12.09 1.92 6.11
CA ALA A 111 -11.23 1.96 4.92
C ALA A 111 -11.87 1.35 3.66
N GLY A 112 -13.04 0.70 3.74
CA GLY A 112 -13.72 0.13 2.59
C GLY A 112 -12.99 -1.04 1.92
N ILE A 113 -12.26 -1.86 2.69
CA ILE A 113 -11.46 -2.99 2.18
C ILE A 113 -12.17 -4.35 2.30
N ASN A 114 -13.35 -4.39 2.93
CA ASN A 114 -14.21 -5.55 3.19
C ASN A 114 -13.60 -6.59 4.13
N ARG A 115 -12.38 -7.03 3.85
CA ARG A 115 -11.63 -8.03 4.60
C ARG A 115 -10.22 -7.55 4.84
N ARG A 116 -9.69 -7.87 6.01
CA ARG A 116 -8.29 -7.61 6.38
C ARG A 116 -7.57 -8.95 6.52
N ALA A 117 -6.37 -9.08 5.96
CA ALA A 117 -5.52 -10.23 6.25
C ALA A 117 -5.26 -10.33 7.77
N ASN A 118 -4.97 -11.54 8.25
CA ASN A 118 -4.62 -11.73 9.66
C ASN A 118 -3.16 -11.32 9.93
N ARG A 119 -2.34 -11.34 8.88
CA ARG A 119 -0.91 -11.06 8.92
C ARG A 119 -0.57 -9.93 7.97
N ALA A 120 0.51 -9.21 8.27
CA ALA A 120 1.09 -8.20 7.41
C ALA A 120 2.62 -8.30 7.42
N VAL A 121 3.27 -7.65 6.46
CA VAL A 121 4.73 -7.47 6.48
C VAL A 121 5.04 -5.99 6.66
N VAL A 122 5.82 -5.70 7.68
CA VAL A 122 6.36 -4.37 7.97
C VAL A 122 7.84 -4.33 7.60
N TYR A 123 8.35 -3.15 7.26
CA TYR A 123 9.74 -2.99 6.83
C TYR A 123 10.46 -2.03 7.76
N LEU A 124 11.44 -2.56 8.50
CA LEU A 124 12.32 -1.77 9.34
C LEU A 124 13.47 -1.31 8.46
N VAL A 125 13.60 0.00 8.28
CA VAL A 125 14.65 0.59 7.47
C VAL A 125 15.68 1.21 8.39
N ASN A 126 16.88 0.65 8.40
CA ASN A 126 17.96 1.03 9.29
C ASN A 126 18.90 2.05 8.64
N ASN A 127 19.55 2.86 9.46
CA ASN A 127 20.64 3.72 9.02
C ASN A 127 21.95 2.91 8.88
N GLU A 128 23.06 3.58 8.52
CA GLU A 128 24.37 2.95 8.37
C GLU A 128 24.93 2.37 9.67
N GLN A 129 24.44 2.81 10.82
CA GLN A 129 24.82 2.33 12.15
C GLN A 129 23.95 1.14 12.61
N GLY A 130 23.03 0.66 11.75
CA GLY A 130 22.12 -0.44 12.07
C GLY A 130 20.93 -0.03 12.96
N GLN A 131 20.76 1.26 13.26
CA GLN A 131 19.63 1.73 14.06
C GLN A 131 18.42 2.00 13.18
N LEU A 132 17.22 1.73 13.70
CA LEU A 132 15.98 2.05 13.02
C LEU A 132 15.93 3.54 12.66
N ASN A 133 15.71 3.82 11.38
CA ASN A 133 15.51 5.17 10.87
C ASN A 133 14.06 5.41 10.46
N THR A 134 13.45 4.44 9.78
CA THR A 134 12.06 4.52 9.32
C THR A 134 11.38 3.15 9.41
N LEU A 135 10.19 3.10 10.00
CA LEU A 135 9.26 1.97 9.88
C LEU A 135 8.35 2.24 8.70
N VAL A 136 8.38 1.38 7.67
CA VAL A 136 7.50 1.47 6.51
C VAL A 136 6.37 0.44 6.62
N LEU A 137 5.14 0.93 6.53
CA LEU A 137 3.91 0.14 6.67
C LEU A 137 3.10 0.17 5.36
N PRO A 138 2.82 -0.99 4.73
CA PRO A 138 1.86 -1.08 3.64
C PRO A 138 0.46 -0.72 4.12
N ILE A 139 -0.26 0.05 3.33
CA ILE A 139 -1.66 0.42 3.62
C ILE A 139 -2.50 0.29 2.35
N VAL A 140 -3.78 -0.01 2.55
CA VAL A 140 -4.77 -0.06 1.47
C VAL A 140 -6.11 0.48 1.94
N GLY A 141 -6.79 1.26 1.12
CA GLY A 141 -8.16 1.65 1.37
C GLY A 141 -8.85 2.16 0.12
N SER A 142 -10.17 2.26 0.19
CA SER A 142 -11.00 2.72 -0.91
C SER A 142 -10.77 4.21 -1.18
N GLY A 143 -10.46 4.53 -2.44
CA GLY A 143 -10.67 5.86 -2.99
C GLY A 143 -12.12 6.04 -3.44
N LEU A 144 -12.33 6.82 -4.50
CA LEU A 144 -13.63 6.93 -5.15
C LEU A 144 -13.90 5.74 -6.08
N TRP A 145 -12.93 5.33 -6.89
CA TRP A 145 -13.14 4.39 -7.99
C TRP A 145 -12.61 2.98 -7.70
N ASP A 146 -11.53 2.86 -6.93
CA ASP A 146 -10.88 1.58 -6.63
C ASP A 146 -10.15 1.65 -5.27
N LEU A 147 -9.59 0.52 -4.84
CA LEU A 147 -8.63 0.46 -3.75
C LEU A 147 -7.34 1.18 -4.15
N MET A 148 -6.82 1.98 -3.22
CA MET A 148 -5.55 2.68 -3.33
C MET A 148 -4.55 2.01 -2.39
N TYR A 149 -3.43 1.55 -2.95
CA TYR A 149 -2.35 0.92 -2.20
C TYR A 149 -1.18 1.88 -2.05
N GLY A 150 -0.66 1.94 -0.85
CA GLY A 150 0.42 2.85 -0.50
C GLY A 150 1.29 2.32 0.63
N TYR A 151 2.21 3.19 1.02
CA TYR A 151 3.09 2.99 2.15
C TYR A 151 3.11 4.26 2.98
N ILE A 152 3.06 4.10 4.30
CA ILE A 152 3.39 5.18 5.22
C ILE A 152 4.74 4.88 5.87
N GLY A 153 5.66 5.84 5.81
CA GLY A 153 6.92 5.81 6.55
C GLY A 153 6.75 6.58 7.86
N LEU A 154 7.08 5.95 8.99
CA LEU A 154 7.10 6.57 10.31
C LEU A 154 8.54 6.66 10.83
N ALA A 155 8.86 7.75 11.52
CA ALA A 155 10.12 7.90 12.22
C ALA A 155 10.24 6.90 13.38
N PRO A 156 11.40 6.78 14.05
CA PRO A 156 11.60 5.77 15.10
C PRO A 156 10.69 5.94 16.32
N ASP A 157 10.08 7.10 16.52
CA ASP A 157 9.05 7.35 17.54
C ASP A 157 7.69 6.67 17.23
N LEU A 158 7.57 6.06 16.04
CA LEU A 158 6.36 5.43 15.52
C LEU A 158 5.13 6.34 15.56
N ASN A 159 5.35 7.66 15.41
CA ASN A 159 4.29 8.67 15.42
C ASN A 159 4.53 9.74 14.35
N THR A 160 5.76 10.23 14.22
CA THR A 160 6.10 11.26 13.25
C THR A 160 6.17 10.67 11.85
N VAL A 161 5.36 11.19 10.92
CA VAL A 161 5.32 10.79 9.53
C VAL A 161 6.59 11.24 8.83
N ARG A 162 7.29 10.31 8.18
CA ARG A 162 8.39 10.58 7.24
C ARG A 162 7.86 10.76 5.83
N SER A 163 6.87 9.97 5.44
CA SER A 163 6.30 10.00 4.10
C SER A 163 4.93 9.32 4.06
N LEU A 164 4.14 9.70 3.06
CA LEU A 164 3.00 8.92 2.58
C LEU A 164 3.13 8.82 1.06
N ILE A 165 3.13 7.60 0.54
CA ILE A 165 3.21 7.35 -0.89
C ILE A 165 2.11 6.40 -1.33
N TYR A 166 1.58 6.61 -2.53
CA TYR A 166 0.69 5.66 -3.21
C TYR A 166 1.39 5.09 -4.44
N SER A 167 1.07 3.85 -4.79
CA SER A 167 1.74 3.08 -5.84
C SER A 167 0.77 2.46 -6.85
N ASP A 168 -0.40 2.01 -6.40
CA ASP A 168 -1.41 1.38 -7.24
C ASP A 168 -2.78 1.97 -6.89
N LEU A 169 -3.38 2.66 -7.86
CA LEU A 169 -4.69 3.30 -7.77
C LEU A 169 -5.26 3.56 -9.17
N LYS A 170 -6.57 3.78 -9.25
CA LYS A 170 -7.28 4.12 -10.49
C LYS A 170 -8.10 5.40 -10.39
N GLU A 171 -7.67 6.29 -9.49
CA GLU A 171 -8.30 7.60 -9.36
C GLU A 171 -8.08 8.47 -10.59
N THR A 172 -8.94 9.46 -10.79
CA THR A 172 -8.88 10.34 -11.98
C THR A 172 -7.63 11.25 -11.93
N PRO A 173 -6.79 11.27 -12.97
CA PRO A 173 -5.68 12.23 -13.10
C PRO A 173 -6.13 13.68 -12.97
N GLY A 174 -5.38 14.48 -12.20
CA GLY A 174 -5.71 15.88 -11.91
C GLY A 174 -6.80 16.09 -10.85
N LEU A 175 -7.36 15.01 -10.29
CA LEU A 175 -8.31 15.03 -9.16
C LEU A 175 -7.81 14.11 -8.04
N GLY A 176 -8.34 12.88 -7.96
CA GLY A 176 -7.97 11.94 -6.91
C GLY A 176 -6.55 11.39 -7.06
N ALA A 177 -6.03 11.28 -8.28
CA ALA A 177 -4.66 10.83 -8.50
C ALA A 177 -3.60 11.86 -8.04
N GLU A 178 -4.02 13.05 -7.59
CA GLU A 178 -3.14 14.04 -6.96
C GLU A 178 -2.50 13.51 -5.65
N VAL A 179 -2.93 12.36 -5.11
CA VAL A 179 -2.16 11.62 -4.10
C VAL A 179 -0.73 11.29 -4.55
N LEU A 180 -0.48 11.25 -5.87
CA LEU A 180 0.85 11.02 -6.46
C LEU A 180 1.66 12.32 -6.61
N ASN A 181 1.03 13.49 -6.48
CA ASN A 181 1.66 14.78 -6.71
C ASN A 181 2.78 15.03 -5.68
N PRO A 182 4.03 15.29 -6.11
CA PRO A 182 5.15 15.59 -5.20
C PRO A 182 4.86 16.73 -4.22
N LYS A 183 4.10 17.76 -4.63
CA LYS A 183 3.72 18.88 -3.75
C LYS A 183 2.82 18.44 -2.61
N TRP A 184 1.87 17.55 -2.89
CA TRP A 184 0.98 17.01 -1.85
C TRP A 184 1.71 16.01 -0.95
N LYS A 185 2.55 15.14 -1.54
CA LYS A 185 3.42 14.23 -0.77
C LYS A 185 4.32 14.99 0.21
N ALA A 186 4.81 16.17 -0.16
CA ALA A 186 5.65 17.02 0.68
C ALA A 186 4.93 17.65 1.90
N LEU A 187 3.59 17.53 2.01
CA LEU A 187 2.83 18.01 3.16
C LEU A 187 2.85 17.04 4.36
N TRP A 188 3.23 15.79 4.13
CA TRP A 188 3.20 14.70 5.11
C TRP A 188 4.39 14.65 6.08
N PRO A 189 5.64 14.89 5.65
CA PRO A 189 6.79 14.84 6.54
C PRO A 189 6.62 15.77 7.75
N GLY A 190 6.86 15.23 8.95
CA GLY A 190 6.77 15.97 10.22
C GLY A 190 5.38 16.01 10.86
N LYS A 191 4.34 15.52 10.18
CA LYS A 191 3.00 15.36 10.79
C LYS A 191 3.02 14.25 11.84
N LYS A 192 2.12 14.32 12.80
CA LYS A 192 1.95 13.30 13.84
C LYS A 192 0.66 12.53 13.63
N ILE A 193 0.74 11.21 13.71
CA ILE A 193 -0.41 10.33 13.59
C ILE A 193 -1.29 10.37 14.84
N TYR A 194 -0.66 10.30 16.01
CA TYR A 194 -1.34 10.15 17.30
C TYR A 194 -1.24 11.43 18.13
N ASN A 195 -2.30 11.74 18.87
CA ASN A 195 -2.32 12.80 19.88
C ASN A 195 -1.73 12.30 21.23
N ASP A 196 -1.76 13.16 22.25
CA ASP A 196 -1.24 12.85 23.59
C ASP A 196 -2.07 11.78 24.35
N SER A 197 -3.25 11.41 23.83
CA SER A 197 -4.09 10.32 24.34
C SER A 197 -3.92 9.03 23.55
N ASP A 198 -2.90 8.94 22.69
CA ASP A 198 -2.62 7.81 21.79
C ASP A 198 -3.74 7.50 20.79
N GLU A 199 -4.61 8.47 20.48
CA GLU A 199 -5.67 8.34 19.47
C GLU A 199 -5.18 8.82 18.11
N VAL A 200 -5.63 8.17 17.02
CA VAL A 200 -5.32 8.61 15.66
C VAL A 200 -5.97 9.97 15.38
N ALA A 201 -5.15 11.01 15.30
CA ALA A 201 -5.57 12.40 15.20
C ALA A 201 -5.37 13.02 13.82
N ILE A 202 -4.64 12.34 12.91
CA ILE A 202 -4.35 12.83 11.56
C ILE A 202 -5.64 13.16 10.80
N LYS A 203 -5.69 14.31 10.11
CA LYS A 203 -6.86 14.77 9.36
C LYS A 203 -6.46 15.29 7.99
N VAL A 204 -7.27 14.96 6.99
CA VAL A 204 -7.15 15.50 5.63
C VAL A 204 -8.21 16.60 5.48
N ILE A 205 -7.78 17.85 5.53
CA ILE A 205 -8.63 19.02 5.78
C ILE A 205 -9.01 19.72 4.47
N LYS A 206 -10.31 19.75 4.19
CA LYS A 206 -10.86 20.53 3.07
C LYS A 206 -10.63 22.03 3.31
N GLY A 207 -10.06 22.71 2.33
CA GLY A 207 -9.72 24.13 2.43
C GLY A 207 -8.35 24.42 3.05
N GLY A 208 -7.59 23.38 3.38
CA GLY A 208 -6.21 23.48 3.86
C GLY A 208 -6.10 23.41 5.39
N ALA A 209 -4.99 22.83 5.85
CA ALA A 209 -4.61 22.80 7.26
C ALA A 209 -4.01 24.14 7.69
N LYS A 210 -4.16 24.48 8.98
CA LYS A 210 -3.55 25.70 9.53
C LYS A 210 -2.04 25.55 9.60
N ALA A 211 -1.32 26.66 9.47
CA ALA A 211 0.12 26.67 9.75
C ALA A 211 0.38 26.18 11.18
N GLY A 212 1.34 25.26 11.33
CA GLY A 212 1.65 24.64 12.62
C GLY A 212 0.70 23.52 13.07
N ASP A 213 -0.34 23.19 12.29
CA ASP A 213 -1.18 22.03 12.57
C ASP A 213 -0.36 20.75 12.34
N VAL A 214 -0.01 20.07 13.43
CA VAL A 214 0.79 18.84 13.40
C VAL A 214 -0.01 17.63 12.95
N HIS A 215 -1.34 17.70 12.94
CA HIS A 215 -2.22 16.58 12.54
C HIS A 215 -2.96 16.84 11.22
N GLY A 216 -3.06 18.09 10.78
CA GLY A 216 -3.75 18.47 9.56
C GLY A 216 -2.87 18.41 8.31
N VAL A 217 -3.38 17.80 7.24
CA VAL A 217 -2.83 17.83 5.88
C VAL A 217 -3.90 18.34 4.93
N ASP A 218 -3.53 19.11 3.91
CA ASP A 218 -4.49 19.64 2.95
C ASP A 218 -5.19 18.51 2.17
N ALA A 219 -6.51 18.63 2.02
CA ALA A 219 -7.26 17.77 1.12
C ALA A 219 -6.96 18.07 -0.36
N LEU A 220 -7.19 17.07 -1.21
CA LEU A 220 -7.06 17.20 -2.64
C LEU A 220 -8.18 18.10 -3.20
N SER A 221 -7.79 19.14 -3.94
CA SER A 221 -8.74 20.06 -4.56
C SER A 221 -9.63 19.32 -5.56
N GLY A 222 -10.96 19.50 -5.45
CA GLY A 222 -11.93 18.81 -6.30
C GLY A 222 -12.09 17.30 -6.04
N ALA A 223 -11.32 16.69 -5.15
CA ALA A 223 -11.32 15.24 -4.88
C ALA A 223 -11.55 14.93 -3.40
N THR A 224 -12.68 15.41 -2.86
CA THR A 224 -13.04 15.21 -1.45
C THR A 224 -13.23 13.73 -1.10
N LEU A 225 -13.81 12.92 -2.00
CA LEU A 225 -14.03 11.49 -1.74
C LEU A 225 -12.71 10.73 -1.64
N THR A 226 -11.76 10.99 -2.54
CA THR A 226 -10.41 10.43 -2.44
C THR A 226 -9.70 10.89 -1.17
N SER A 227 -9.83 12.18 -0.81
CA SER A 227 -9.24 12.74 0.42
C SER A 227 -9.80 12.05 1.68
N ASN A 228 -11.10 11.81 1.73
CA ASN A 228 -11.75 11.04 2.79
C ASN A 228 -11.23 9.60 2.81
N GLY A 229 -11.07 8.98 1.63
CA GLY A 229 -10.46 7.65 1.49
C GLY A 229 -9.07 7.57 2.09
N VAL A 230 -8.21 8.55 1.82
CA VAL A 230 -6.87 8.66 2.44
C VAL A 230 -6.99 8.75 3.96
N GLN A 231 -7.81 9.66 4.49
CA GLN A 231 -7.99 9.80 5.94
C GLN A 231 -8.46 8.51 6.59
N ASN A 232 -9.51 7.89 6.02
CA ASN A 232 -10.08 6.65 6.52
C ASN A 232 -9.07 5.49 6.49
N THR A 233 -8.27 5.41 5.42
CA THR A 233 -7.18 4.43 5.30
C THR A 233 -6.21 4.56 6.47
N LEU A 234 -5.76 5.78 6.77
CA LEU A 234 -4.83 6.02 7.87
C LEU A 234 -5.46 5.72 9.23
N HIS A 235 -6.70 6.14 9.45
CA HIS A 235 -7.44 5.86 10.69
C HIS A 235 -7.64 4.37 10.92
N PHE A 236 -7.95 3.61 9.87
CA PHE A 236 -8.10 2.17 9.96
C PHE A 236 -6.77 1.48 10.26
N TRP A 237 -5.75 1.72 9.42
CA TRP A 237 -4.48 1.00 9.51
C TRP A 237 -3.63 1.42 10.71
N LEU A 238 -3.79 2.62 11.22
CA LEU A 238 -3.05 3.09 12.41
C LEU A 238 -3.92 3.01 13.67
N GLY A 239 -5.16 2.51 13.55
CA GLY A 239 -6.03 2.21 14.68
C GLY A 239 -5.92 0.76 15.15
N GLU A 240 -6.86 0.38 16.03
CA GLU A 240 -6.90 -0.94 16.69
C GLU A 240 -7.01 -2.12 15.71
N GLN A 241 -7.68 -1.92 14.57
CA GLN A 241 -7.88 -2.97 13.56
C GLN A 241 -6.72 -3.08 12.57
N GLY A 242 -5.65 -2.31 12.72
CA GLY A 242 -4.50 -2.34 11.82
C GLY A 242 -3.20 -2.62 12.57
N TYR A 243 -2.24 -1.73 12.37
CA TYR A 243 -0.93 -1.72 13.01
C TYR A 243 -0.95 -1.14 14.42
N GLY A 244 -2.07 -0.63 14.94
CA GLY A 244 -2.17 -0.04 16.28
C GLY A 244 -1.55 -0.92 17.37
N PRO A 245 -1.95 -2.21 17.50
CA PRO A 245 -1.36 -3.12 18.48
C PRO A 245 0.17 -3.28 18.35
N PHE A 246 0.68 -3.35 17.12
CA PHE A 246 2.11 -3.41 16.84
C PHE A 246 2.80 -2.11 17.26
N ILE A 247 2.26 -0.96 16.85
CA ILE A 247 2.84 0.35 17.14
C ILE A 247 2.87 0.62 18.64
N THR A 248 1.77 0.40 19.37
CA THR A 248 1.71 0.58 20.82
C THR A 248 2.73 -0.30 21.54
N LYS A 249 2.86 -1.56 21.09
CA LYS A 249 3.80 -2.50 21.70
C LYS A 249 5.27 -2.10 21.52
N TYR A 250 5.62 -1.60 20.34
CA TYR A 250 7.01 -1.33 19.99
C TYR A 250 7.43 0.14 20.10
N ARG A 251 6.50 1.06 20.38
CA ARG A 251 6.81 2.47 20.65
C ARG A 251 7.63 2.63 21.94
N SER A 252 7.30 1.88 22.98
CA SER A 252 8.04 1.86 24.27
C SER A 252 9.42 1.21 24.15
N VAL A 253 9.56 0.21 23.28
CA VAL A 253 10.81 -0.50 23.00
C VAL A 253 11.73 0.32 22.07
N ALA A 254 11.15 1.09 21.14
CA ALA A 254 11.90 1.96 20.23
C ALA A 254 12.56 3.14 20.96
N SER A 255 11.98 3.62 22.07
CA SER A 255 12.66 4.56 22.98
C SER A 255 13.89 3.98 23.67
N GLU A 256 14.02 2.65 23.73
CA GLU A 256 15.10 1.91 24.40
C GLU A 256 16.12 1.30 23.42
N GLY A 257 15.85 1.35 22.11
CA GLY A 257 16.80 0.94 21.05
C GLY A 257 16.82 -0.56 20.72
N GLU A 258 15.83 -1.35 21.15
CA GLU A 258 15.85 -2.82 21.05
C GLU A 258 15.10 -3.40 19.82
N MET A 259 14.70 -2.58 18.83
CA MET A 259 14.04 -3.07 17.61
C MET A 259 15.01 -3.62 16.54
N ASN A 260 15.87 -4.56 16.91
CA ASN A 260 16.78 -5.26 16.00
C ASN A 260 16.37 -6.73 15.79
#